data_AF-A0A7C4DGW8-F1
#
_entry.id   AF-A0A7C4DGW8-F1
#
_cell.length_a   1.000
_cell.length_b   1.000
_cell.length_c   1.000
_cell.angle_alpha   90.00
_cell.angle_beta   90.00
_cell.angle_gamma   90.00
#
_symmetry.space_group_name_H-M   'P 1'
#
loop_
_entity.id
_entity.type
_entity.pdbx_description
1 polymer ?
#
loop_
_entity_poly.entity_id
_entity_poly.type
_entity_poly.pdbx_seq_one_letter_code
_entity_poly.pdbx_strand_id
1 'polypeptide(L)'
;MRVGVETCEKEIYQVAEILNSNLGKEIELEDLLLQALMKNVYSSDIIFLLLQNLEEMGFIKGKRGSLIVKEEIGSEVLKDISKNIWEKISKSKKLFVTPLEVAKFFQCPRRLFLEKIILAKQYKEEVGKTWDGEAVHYSVNIFIKNLAKMQVEQLMEEAAKRALKKFNKKVTISQEEIVDFLERFYELIKKEGFTHILIEKKFESFKAGLTGTPDIVGIKKSEIIPIDIKLGKISEMGVKEEHLLQSIGESILVEEFFRKKVNFSYLIYFTSKSLVKVKITNEMKKKFLYYKRGIERMCKMGKIPSKGKLPNLEKRVCLGCHVRPSCENIEMVKRIE
;
A
#
# COMPACT_ATOMS: atom_id res chain seq x y z
N MET A 1 -3.78 -7.69 9.24
CA MET A 1 -2.68 -8.38 9.94
C MET A 1 -2.72 -9.86 9.61
N ARG A 2 -1.58 -10.48 9.31
CA ARG A 2 -1.45 -11.93 9.15
C ARG A 2 -0.08 -12.41 9.60
N VAL A 3 0.04 -13.69 9.94
CA VAL A 3 1.31 -14.29 10.38
C VAL A 3 1.84 -15.20 9.28
N GLY A 4 3.12 -15.06 8.95
CA GLY A 4 3.78 -15.82 7.89
C GLY A 4 3.44 -15.31 6.49
N VAL A 5 4.01 -15.96 5.49
CA VAL A 5 3.83 -15.68 4.06
C VAL A 5 2.72 -16.59 3.51
N GLU A 6 1.88 -16.07 2.60
CA GLU A 6 0.84 -16.87 1.90
C GLU A 6 1.46 -17.59 0.69
N THR A 7 0.76 -18.57 0.11
CA THR A 7 1.32 -19.36 -1.01
C THR A 7 1.70 -18.48 -2.19
N CYS A 8 2.91 -18.69 -2.72
CA CYS A 8 3.50 -17.87 -3.79
C CYS A 8 3.56 -18.56 -5.15
N GLU A 9 3.02 -19.78 -5.27
CA GLU A 9 3.14 -20.62 -6.47
C GLU A 9 2.66 -19.88 -7.72
N LYS A 10 1.46 -19.27 -7.67
CA LYS A 10 0.92 -18.49 -8.79
C LYS A 10 1.86 -17.35 -9.21
N GLU A 11 2.46 -16.64 -8.25
CA GLU A 11 3.38 -15.54 -8.53
C GLU A 11 4.64 -16.05 -9.24
N ILE A 12 5.17 -17.20 -8.84
CA ILE A 12 6.32 -17.86 -9.49
C ILE A 12 6.02 -18.17 -10.96
N TYR A 13 4.87 -18.78 -11.25
CA TYR A 13 4.47 -19.07 -12.64
C TYR A 13 4.31 -17.80 -13.48
N GLN A 14 3.77 -16.71 -12.90
CA GLN A 14 3.62 -15.44 -13.59
C GLN A 14 4.96 -14.79 -13.95
N VAL A 15 5.96 -14.89 -13.06
CA VAL A 15 7.32 -14.42 -13.38
C VAL A 15 7.95 -15.28 -14.45
N ALA A 16 7.81 -16.61 -14.37
CA ALA A 16 8.34 -17.52 -15.37
C ALA A 16 7.74 -17.28 -16.76
N GLU A 17 6.44 -16.97 -16.84
CA GLU A 17 5.77 -16.59 -18.10
C GLU A 17 6.42 -15.34 -18.72
N ILE A 18 6.74 -14.33 -17.91
CA ILE A 18 7.45 -13.13 -18.38
C ILE A 18 8.83 -13.51 -18.91
N LEU A 19 9.57 -14.35 -18.18
CA LEU A 19 10.91 -14.78 -18.59
C LEU A 19 10.87 -15.58 -19.90
N ASN A 20 9.97 -16.57 -20.02
CA ASN A 20 9.81 -17.38 -21.23
C ASN A 20 9.41 -16.53 -22.45
N SER A 21 8.60 -15.48 -22.27
CA SER A 21 8.25 -14.55 -23.36
C SER A 21 9.45 -13.75 -23.91
N ASN A 22 10.58 -13.76 -23.18
CA ASN A 22 11.82 -13.07 -23.49
C ASN A 22 13.00 -14.03 -23.69
N LEU A 23 12.74 -15.28 -24.11
CA LEU A 23 13.77 -16.25 -24.45
C LEU A 23 14.79 -15.68 -25.45
N GLY A 24 16.08 -15.82 -25.12
CA GLY A 24 17.20 -15.31 -25.91
C GLY A 24 17.41 -13.79 -25.85
N LYS A 25 16.56 -13.05 -25.11
CA LYS A 25 16.64 -11.59 -24.99
C LYS A 25 17.22 -11.18 -23.63
N GLU A 26 17.86 -10.01 -23.63
CA GLU A 26 18.24 -9.32 -22.41
C GLU A 26 17.05 -8.52 -21.88
N ILE A 27 16.80 -8.62 -20.58
CA ILE A 27 15.70 -7.95 -19.87
C ILE A 27 16.32 -7.10 -18.75
N GLU A 28 15.97 -5.82 -18.70
CA GLU A 28 16.30 -4.97 -17.56
C GLU A 28 15.48 -5.41 -16.33
N LEU A 29 16.13 -5.48 -15.16
CA LEU A 29 15.49 -5.91 -13.91
C LEU A 29 14.32 -4.99 -13.54
N GLU A 30 14.40 -3.70 -13.85
CA GLU A 30 13.32 -2.75 -13.61
C GLU A 30 12.07 -3.10 -14.43
N ASP A 31 12.25 -3.44 -15.71
CA ASP A 31 11.16 -3.83 -16.59
C ASP A 31 10.54 -5.16 -16.15
N LEU A 32 11.36 -6.11 -15.70
CA LEU A 32 10.89 -7.37 -15.11
C LEU A 32 10.02 -7.11 -13.87
N LEU A 33 10.47 -6.28 -12.94
CA LEU A 33 9.73 -5.94 -11.72
C LEU A 33 8.40 -5.25 -12.06
N LEU A 34 8.41 -4.33 -13.03
CA LEU A 34 7.22 -3.63 -13.48
C LEU A 34 6.21 -4.59 -14.12
N GLN A 35 6.66 -5.45 -15.04
CA GLN A 35 5.82 -6.47 -15.69
C GLN A 35 5.24 -7.46 -14.67
N ALA A 36 6.07 -7.91 -13.71
CA ALA A 36 5.64 -8.80 -12.63
C ALA A 36 4.53 -8.14 -11.79
N LEU A 37 4.71 -6.87 -11.40
CA LEU A 37 3.70 -6.12 -10.66
C LEU A 37 2.42 -5.90 -11.48
N MET A 38 2.54 -5.68 -12.79
CA MET A 38 1.39 -5.62 -13.70
C MET A 38 0.62 -6.94 -13.73
N LYS A 39 1.32 -8.08 -13.68
CA LYS A 39 0.75 -9.43 -13.54
C LYS A 39 0.34 -9.81 -12.11
N ASN A 40 0.41 -8.89 -11.15
CA ASN A 40 0.02 -9.08 -9.75
C ASN A 40 0.95 -9.98 -8.93
N VAL A 41 2.25 -9.94 -9.23
CA VAL A 41 3.32 -10.41 -8.34
C VAL A 41 3.63 -9.30 -7.36
N TYR A 42 3.45 -9.55 -6.06
CA TYR A 42 3.41 -8.48 -5.06
C TYR A 42 4.70 -8.33 -4.26
N SER A 43 5.57 -9.36 -4.27
CA SER A 43 6.84 -9.36 -3.55
C SER A 43 8.00 -9.57 -4.51
N SER A 44 8.94 -8.62 -4.53
CA SER A 44 10.19 -8.83 -5.26
C SER A 44 11.08 -9.87 -4.58
N ASP A 45 10.89 -10.18 -3.30
CA ASP A 45 11.62 -11.26 -2.63
C ASP A 45 11.36 -12.61 -3.33
N ILE A 46 10.12 -12.87 -3.79
CA ILE A 46 9.78 -14.07 -4.59
C ILE A 46 10.52 -14.04 -5.93
N ILE A 47 10.51 -12.89 -6.62
CA ILE A 47 11.17 -12.71 -7.92
C ILE A 47 12.66 -13.03 -7.78
N PHE A 48 13.36 -12.42 -6.83
CA PHE A 48 14.79 -12.63 -6.66
C PHE A 48 15.14 -14.06 -6.20
N LEU A 49 14.31 -14.70 -5.37
CA LEU A 49 14.50 -16.11 -5.01
C LEU A 49 14.33 -17.02 -6.23
N LEU A 50 13.35 -16.76 -7.09
CA LEU A 50 13.16 -17.50 -8.35
C LEU A 50 14.36 -17.30 -9.28
N LEU A 51 14.77 -16.06 -9.50
CA LEU A 51 15.92 -15.75 -10.35
C LEU A 51 17.20 -16.45 -9.86
N GLN A 52 17.43 -16.47 -8.54
CA GLN A 52 18.58 -17.18 -7.97
C GLN A 52 18.56 -18.68 -8.31
N ASN A 53 17.44 -19.37 -8.12
CA ASN A 53 17.36 -20.81 -8.43
C ASN A 53 17.52 -21.07 -9.94
N LEU A 54 16.90 -20.23 -10.79
CA LEU A 54 17.02 -20.35 -12.24
C LEU A 54 18.44 -20.11 -12.74
N GLU A 55 19.18 -19.19 -12.11
CA GLU A 55 20.58 -18.93 -12.45
C GLU A 55 21.48 -20.10 -12.03
N GLU A 56 21.27 -20.65 -10.83
CA GLU A 56 21.98 -21.85 -10.33
C GLU A 56 21.75 -23.06 -11.26
N MET A 57 20.55 -23.19 -11.84
CA MET A 57 20.19 -24.24 -12.79
C MET A 57 20.55 -23.92 -14.24
N GLY A 58 21.08 -22.73 -14.54
CA GLY A 58 21.55 -22.35 -15.88
C GLY A 58 20.49 -21.81 -16.86
N PHE A 59 19.21 -21.71 -16.46
CA PHE A 59 18.13 -21.19 -17.30
C PHE A 59 18.29 -19.69 -17.62
N ILE A 60 18.93 -18.95 -16.73
CA ILE A 60 19.20 -17.53 -16.91
C ILE A 60 20.67 -17.21 -16.65
N LYS A 61 21.10 -16.02 -17.05
CA LYS A 61 22.39 -15.44 -16.68
C LYS A 61 22.19 -14.00 -16.25
N GLY A 62 22.46 -13.71 -14.99
CA GLY A 62 22.41 -12.38 -14.43
C GLY A 62 23.55 -11.50 -14.91
N LYS A 63 23.26 -10.21 -15.03
CA LYS A 63 24.22 -9.13 -15.19
C LYS A 63 23.85 -8.00 -14.21
N ARG A 64 24.71 -7.00 -14.08
CA ARG A 64 24.38 -5.84 -13.24
C ARG A 64 23.24 -5.04 -13.88
N GLY A 65 22.05 -5.15 -13.29
CA GLY A 65 20.86 -4.40 -13.72
C GLY A 65 19.97 -5.13 -14.72
N SER A 66 20.44 -6.21 -15.34
CA SER A 66 19.73 -6.96 -16.37
C SER A 66 19.97 -8.47 -16.24
N LEU A 67 19.26 -9.28 -17.03
CA LEU A 67 19.47 -10.72 -17.15
C LEU A 67 19.16 -11.20 -18.58
N ILE A 68 19.71 -12.35 -18.96
CA ILE A 68 19.40 -13.03 -20.22
C ILE A 68 18.73 -14.37 -19.91
N VAL A 69 17.63 -14.66 -20.58
CA VAL A 69 16.94 -15.97 -20.51
C VAL A 69 17.54 -16.87 -21.59
N LYS A 70 18.18 -17.97 -21.16
CA LYS A 70 18.91 -18.89 -22.05
C LYS A 70 18.04 -20.03 -22.55
N GLU A 71 17.20 -20.56 -21.67
CA GLU A 71 16.40 -21.76 -21.93
C GLU A 71 14.96 -21.54 -21.46
N GLU A 72 14.03 -22.28 -22.06
CA GLU A 72 12.64 -22.28 -21.66
C GLU A 72 12.48 -22.96 -20.30
N ILE A 73 11.75 -22.31 -19.39
CA ILE A 73 11.53 -22.81 -18.04
C ILE A 73 10.27 -23.69 -18.03
N GLY A 74 10.47 -25.00 -17.95
CA GLY A 74 9.39 -25.99 -17.93
C GLY A 74 8.61 -26.03 -16.61
N SER A 75 7.39 -26.57 -16.66
CA SER A 75 6.49 -26.63 -15.50
C SER A 75 7.02 -27.53 -14.36
N GLU A 76 7.74 -28.61 -14.68
CA GLU A 76 8.36 -29.50 -13.68
C GLU A 76 9.43 -28.76 -12.87
N VAL A 77 10.31 -28.02 -13.56
CA VAL A 77 11.32 -27.15 -12.94
C VAL A 77 10.66 -26.12 -12.01
N LEU A 78 9.55 -25.50 -12.45
CA LEU A 78 8.83 -24.53 -11.64
C LEU A 78 8.18 -25.12 -10.39
N LYS A 79 7.71 -26.37 -10.45
CA LYS A 79 7.18 -27.08 -9.28
C LYS A 79 8.28 -27.29 -8.23
N ASP A 80 9.45 -27.75 -8.67
CA ASP A 80 10.59 -27.99 -7.78
C ASP A 80 11.10 -26.69 -7.15
N ILE A 81 11.25 -25.63 -7.95
CA ILE A 81 11.64 -24.30 -7.46
C ILE A 81 10.57 -23.75 -6.50
N SER A 82 9.28 -23.85 -6.85
CA SER A 82 8.18 -23.42 -5.97
C SER A 82 8.25 -24.10 -4.60
N LYS A 83 8.48 -25.41 -4.58
CA LYS A 83 8.61 -26.16 -3.33
C LYS A 83 9.79 -25.66 -2.50
N ASN A 84 10.96 -25.49 -3.11
CA ASN A 84 12.17 -24.98 -2.44
C ASN A 84 11.96 -23.57 -1.86
N ILE A 85 11.39 -22.66 -2.66
CA ILE A 85 11.09 -21.29 -2.22
C ILE A 85 10.08 -21.32 -1.06
N TRP A 86 9.02 -22.12 -1.17
CA TRP A 86 8.03 -22.27 -0.11
C TRP A 86 8.63 -22.78 1.20
N GLU A 87 9.49 -23.79 1.15
CA GLU A 87 10.19 -24.32 2.34
C GLU A 87 11.10 -23.26 2.99
N LYS A 88 11.69 -22.36 2.21
CA LYS A 88 12.50 -21.24 2.72
C LYS A 88 11.64 -20.18 3.40
N ILE A 89 10.53 -19.75 2.79
CA ILE A 89 9.74 -18.62 3.28
C ILE A 89 8.71 -19.00 4.34
N SER A 90 8.16 -20.21 4.30
CA SER A 90 7.12 -20.69 5.25
C SER A 90 7.63 -20.79 6.70
N LYS A 91 8.95 -20.92 6.89
CA LYS A 91 9.59 -20.88 8.21
C LYS A 91 9.48 -19.52 8.89
N SER A 92 9.23 -18.45 8.13
CA SER A 92 9.06 -17.10 8.67
C SER A 92 7.72 -17.00 9.41
N LYS A 93 7.76 -16.89 10.74
CA LYS A 93 6.59 -16.56 11.58
C LYS A 93 6.40 -15.04 11.74
N LYS A 94 6.85 -14.24 10.77
CA LYS A 94 6.79 -12.79 10.88
C LYS A 94 5.35 -12.30 10.78
N LEU A 95 5.02 -11.28 11.56
CA LEU A 95 3.74 -10.59 11.48
C LEU A 95 3.79 -9.57 10.33
N PHE A 96 2.86 -9.72 9.40
CA PHE A 96 2.58 -8.79 8.32
C PHE A 96 1.48 -7.82 8.73
N VAL A 97 1.80 -6.53 8.64
CA VAL A 97 0.88 -5.43 8.96
C VAL A 97 0.85 -4.41 7.83
N THR A 98 -0.23 -3.65 7.74
CA THR A 98 -0.32 -2.54 6.79
C THR A 98 0.25 -1.24 7.35
N PRO A 99 0.73 -0.31 6.49
CA PRO A 99 1.10 1.03 6.93
C PRO A 99 -0.02 1.74 7.71
N LEU A 100 -1.27 1.56 7.28
CA LEU A 100 -2.45 2.06 7.99
C LEU A 100 -2.63 1.42 9.38
N GLU A 101 -2.36 0.12 9.52
CA GLU A 101 -2.41 -0.55 10.83
C GLU A 101 -1.35 0.02 11.80
N VAL A 102 -0.15 0.36 11.30
CA VAL A 102 0.89 1.04 12.09
C VAL A 102 0.46 2.45 12.49
N ALA A 103 -0.14 3.22 11.57
CA ALA A 103 -0.69 4.54 11.87
C ALA A 103 -1.83 4.46 12.92
N LYS A 104 -2.72 3.47 12.82
CA LYS A 104 -3.78 3.22 13.82
C LYS A 104 -3.20 2.82 15.17
N PHE A 105 -2.15 2.00 15.20
CA PHE A 105 -1.46 1.62 16.43
C PHE A 105 -0.87 2.84 17.13
N PHE A 106 -0.22 3.73 16.37
CA PHE A 106 0.28 5.00 16.88
C PHE A 106 -0.83 5.84 17.52
N GLN A 107 -2.00 5.93 16.85
CA GLN A 107 -3.14 6.66 17.40
C GLN A 107 -3.67 6.04 18.70
N CYS A 108 -3.93 4.74 18.70
CA CYS A 108 -4.44 4.02 19.86
C CYS A 108 -4.21 2.50 19.72
N PRO A 109 -3.29 1.89 20.50
CA PRO A 109 -3.07 0.44 20.48
C PRO A 109 -4.34 -0.36 20.76
N ARG A 110 -5.19 0.08 21.70
CA ARG A 110 -6.47 -0.56 21.98
C ARG A 110 -7.42 -0.55 20.80
N ARG A 111 -7.48 0.54 20.04
CA ARG A 111 -8.31 0.59 18.82
C ARG A 111 -7.90 -0.50 17.86
N LEU A 112 -6.60 -0.60 17.55
CA LEU A 112 -6.10 -1.64 16.64
C LEU A 112 -6.35 -3.05 17.20
N PHE A 113 -6.12 -3.27 18.49
CA PHE A 113 -6.36 -4.55 19.15
C PHE A 113 -7.82 -4.99 19.04
N LEU A 114 -8.77 -4.10 19.35
CA LEU A 114 -10.19 -4.40 19.23
C LEU A 114 -10.60 -4.69 17.78
N GLU A 115 -10.06 -3.93 16.82
CA GLU A 115 -10.36 -4.11 15.39
C GLU A 115 -9.81 -5.42 14.81
N LYS A 116 -8.58 -5.81 15.18
CA LYS A 116 -7.82 -6.86 14.48
C LYS A 116 -7.67 -8.17 15.25
N ILE A 117 -7.82 -8.13 16.57
CA ILE A 117 -7.63 -9.31 17.42
C ILE A 117 -8.97 -9.76 17.99
N ILE A 118 -9.74 -8.84 18.58
CA ILE A 118 -11.08 -9.16 19.11
C ILE A 118 -12.13 -9.20 17.99
N LEU A 119 -11.82 -8.59 16.83
CA LEU A 119 -12.75 -8.48 15.70
C LEU A 119 -14.06 -7.78 16.12
N ALA A 120 -13.93 -6.75 16.95
CA ALA A 120 -15.07 -5.94 17.39
C ALA A 120 -15.82 -5.36 16.18
N LYS A 121 -17.16 -5.39 16.25
CA LYS A 121 -18.03 -4.86 15.20
C LYS A 121 -17.66 -3.42 14.90
N GLN A 122 -17.43 -3.13 13.62
CA GLN A 122 -17.14 -1.79 13.14
C GLN A 122 -18.44 -1.13 12.71
N TYR A 123 -18.73 0.04 13.27
CA TYR A 123 -19.87 0.86 12.90
C TYR A 123 -19.40 1.92 11.91
N LYS A 124 -19.86 1.83 10.65
CA LYS A 124 -19.65 2.86 9.62
C LYS A 124 -20.93 3.66 9.46
N GLU A 125 -20.77 4.96 9.20
CA GLU A 125 -21.89 5.84 8.85
C GLU A 125 -22.46 5.45 7.47
N GLU A 126 -23.77 5.58 7.30
CA GLU A 126 -24.46 5.25 6.04
C GLU A 126 -24.14 6.24 4.91
N VAL A 127 -23.83 7.49 5.28
CA VAL A 127 -23.54 8.61 4.39
C VAL A 127 -22.36 9.41 4.96
N GLY A 128 -21.56 10.04 4.10
CA GLY A 128 -20.60 11.08 4.50
C GLY A 128 -19.15 10.72 4.22
N LYS A 129 -18.24 11.24 5.06
CA LYS A 129 -16.80 11.36 4.77
C LYS A 129 -16.11 10.07 4.36
N THR A 130 -16.53 8.92 4.90
CA THR A 130 -15.92 7.64 4.48
C THR A 130 -16.22 7.37 3.01
N TRP A 131 -17.47 7.55 2.58
CA TRP A 131 -17.90 7.33 1.21
C TRP A 131 -17.38 8.38 0.24
N ASP A 132 -17.26 9.63 0.70
CA ASP A 132 -16.62 10.70 -0.08
C ASP A 132 -15.17 10.35 -0.44
N GLY A 133 -14.41 9.82 0.54
CA GLY A 133 -13.05 9.34 0.31
C GLY A 133 -13.02 8.23 -0.74
N GLU A 134 -13.85 7.20 -0.57
CA GLU A 134 -13.97 6.08 -1.51
C GLU A 134 -14.35 6.54 -2.93
N ALA A 135 -15.22 7.55 -3.06
CA ALA A 135 -15.59 8.13 -4.34
C ALA A 135 -14.42 8.87 -5.01
N VAL A 136 -13.62 9.62 -4.26
CA VAL A 136 -12.41 10.28 -4.77
C VAL A 136 -11.36 9.27 -5.21
N HIS A 137 -11.06 8.23 -4.43
CA HIS A 137 -10.12 7.19 -4.86
C HIS A 137 -10.62 6.46 -6.12
N TYR A 138 -11.92 6.16 -6.18
CA TYR A 138 -12.52 5.48 -7.33
C TYR A 138 -12.52 6.35 -8.60
N SER A 139 -12.73 7.67 -8.50
CA SER A 139 -12.63 8.56 -9.66
C SER A 139 -11.20 8.62 -10.21
N VAL A 140 -10.19 8.69 -9.33
CA VAL A 140 -8.77 8.62 -9.71
C VAL A 140 -8.42 7.30 -10.41
N ASN A 141 -8.96 6.19 -9.89
CA ASN A 141 -8.80 4.87 -10.49
C ASN A 141 -9.32 4.82 -11.93
N ILE A 142 -10.55 5.32 -12.15
CA ILE A 142 -11.13 5.42 -13.49
C ILE A 142 -10.29 6.33 -14.38
N PHE A 143 -9.90 7.49 -13.87
CA PHE A 143 -9.14 8.49 -14.61
C PHE A 143 -7.83 7.91 -15.15
N ILE A 144 -6.97 7.34 -14.30
CA ILE A 144 -5.67 6.83 -14.76
C ILE A 144 -5.81 5.59 -15.66
N LYS A 145 -6.75 4.68 -15.38
CA LYS A 145 -6.96 3.49 -16.23
C LYS A 145 -7.39 3.82 -17.67
N ASN A 146 -7.91 5.02 -17.90
CA ASN A 146 -8.42 5.44 -19.21
C ASN A 146 -7.69 6.66 -19.78
N LEU A 147 -6.60 7.10 -19.15
CA LEU A 147 -5.84 8.29 -19.54
C LEU A 147 -5.36 8.24 -21.00
N ALA A 148 -5.07 7.04 -21.52
CA ALA A 148 -4.63 6.84 -22.91
C ALA A 148 -5.77 6.66 -23.92
N LYS A 149 -7.04 6.61 -23.49
CA LYS A 149 -8.18 6.18 -24.33
C LYS A 149 -9.09 7.32 -24.77
N MET A 150 -9.06 8.46 -24.09
CA MET A 150 -10.02 9.55 -24.25
C MET A 150 -9.33 10.91 -24.07
N GLN A 151 -9.97 11.97 -24.55
CA GLN A 151 -9.56 13.34 -24.20
C GLN A 151 -9.69 13.56 -22.69
N VAL A 152 -8.74 14.31 -22.13
CA VAL A 152 -8.54 14.41 -20.68
C VAL A 152 -9.73 15.06 -20.00
N GLU A 153 -10.25 16.14 -20.58
CA GLU A 153 -11.36 16.93 -20.04
C GLU A 153 -12.63 16.07 -19.94
N GLN A 154 -12.96 15.36 -21.02
CA GLN A 154 -14.09 14.42 -21.07
C GLN A 154 -13.92 13.28 -20.07
N LEU A 155 -12.69 12.80 -19.90
CA LEU A 155 -12.39 11.71 -18.98
C LEU A 155 -12.56 12.11 -17.51
N MET A 156 -12.22 13.35 -17.14
CA MET A 156 -12.42 13.85 -15.78
C MET A 156 -13.90 13.89 -15.42
N GLU A 157 -14.75 14.41 -16.31
CA GLU A 157 -16.20 14.44 -16.11
C GLU A 157 -16.79 13.03 -15.99
N GLU A 158 -16.41 12.11 -16.89
CA GLU A 158 -16.91 10.74 -16.88
C GLU A 158 -16.45 9.99 -15.61
N ALA A 159 -15.21 10.18 -15.17
CA ALA A 159 -14.69 9.58 -13.93
C ALA A 159 -15.47 10.07 -12.71
N ALA A 160 -15.72 11.38 -12.60
CA ALA A 160 -16.50 11.96 -11.51
C ALA A 160 -17.95 11.43 -11.51
N LYS A 161 -18.61 11.45 -12.67
CA LYS A 161 -19.99 10.97 -12.84
C LYS A 161 -20.13 9.50 -12.46
N ARG A 162 -19.21 8.63 -12.90
CA ARG A 162 -19.20 7.20 -12.54
C ARG A 162 -19.01 6.98 -11.05
N ALA A 163 -18.16 7.78 -10.41
CA ALA A 163 -17.93 7.68 -8.97
C ALA A 163 -19.18 8.03 -8.17
N LEU A 164 -19.82 9.17 -8.47
CA LEU A 164 -21.06 9.56 -7.80
C LEU A 164 -22.20 8.56 -8.03
N LYS A 165 -22.31 8.02 -9.26
CA LYS A 165 -23.29 6.98 -9.56
C LYS A 165 -23.07 5.70 -8.76
N LYS A 166 -21.82 5.26 -8.59
CA LYS A 166 -21.48 4.05 -7.81
C LYS A 166 -21.83 4.20 -6.33
N PHE A 167 -21.61 5.39 -5.77
CA PHE A 167 -21.87 5.68 -4.35
C PHE A 167 -23.14 6.53 -4.16
N ASN A 168 -24.14 6.33 -5.02
CA ASN A 168 -25.39 7.09 -5.00
C ASN A 168 -26.02 7.15 -3.61
N LYS A 169 -26.42 8.35 -3.18
CA LYS A 169 -26.98 8.67 -1.85
C LYS A 169 -26.06 8.45 -0.65
N LYS A 170 -24.80 8.03 -0.84
CA LYS A 170 -23.82 7.83 0.23
C LYS A 170 -22.79 8.95 0.34
N VAL A 171 -22.58 9.68 -0.75
CA VAL A 171 -21.61 10.78 -0.86
C VAL A 171 -22.28 12.13 -0.67
N THR A 172 -21.49 13.09 -0.16
CA THR A 172 -21.86 14.49 0.00
C THR A 172 -21.06 15.43 -0.90
N ILE A 173 -19.96 14.95 -1.48
CA ILE A 173 -19.15 15.71 -2.44
C ILE A 173 -19.85 15.89 -3.79
N SER A 174 -19.60 17.03 -4.43
CA SER A 174 -20.16 17.36 -5.74
C SER A 174 -19.33 16.80 -6.90
N GLN A 175 -19.92 16.81 -8.11
CA GLN A 175 -19.19 16.43 -9.33
C GLN A 175 -18.08 17.44 -9.62
N GLU A 176 -18.36 18.73 -9.48
CA GLU A 176 -17.40 19.80 -9.72
C GLU A 176 -16.17 19.68 -8.80
N GLU A 177 -16.37 19.34 -7.53
CA GLU A 177 -15.26 19.12 -6.58
C GLU A 177 -14.33 17.98 -7.01
N ILE A 178 -14.89 16.89 -7.54
CA ILE A 178 -14.09 15.76 -8.04
C ILE A 178 -13.34 16.15 -9.31
N VAL A 179 -13.99 16.83 -10.26
CA VAL A 179 -13.36 17.28 -11.52
C VAL A 179 -12.20 18.23 -11.23
N ASP A 180 -12.43 19.24 -10.39
CA ASP A 180 -11.42 20.20 -9.93
C ASP A 180 -10.23 19.51 -9.24
N PHE A 181 -10.48 18.43 -8.50
CA PHE A 181 -9.40 17.60 -7.94
C PHE A 181 -8.63 16.82 -9.00
N LEU A 182 -9.31 16.19 -9.96
CA LEU A 182 -8.68 15.41 -11.02
C LEU A 182 -7.82 16.31 -11.91
N GLU A 183 -8.24 17.54 -12.18
CA GLU A 183 -7.46 18.54 -12.91
C GLU A 183 -6.11 18.82 -12.23
N ARG A 184 -6.12 19.16 -10.93
CA ARG A 184 -4.88 19.36 -10.16
C ARG A 184 -4.01 18.12 -10.11
N PHE A 185 -4.63 16.94 -9.98
CA PHE A 185 -3.91 15.68 -9.95
C PHE A 185 -3.22 15.41 -11.29
N TYR A 186 -3.88 15.74 -12.41
CA TYR A 186 -3.30 15.62 -13.74
C TYR A 186 -2.16 16.62 -13.97
N GLU A 187 -2.27 17.84 -13.47
CA GLU A 187 -1.16 18.81 -13.51
C GLU A 187 0.06 18.34 -12.71
N LEU A 188 -0.14 17.68 -11.57
CA LEU A 188 0.95 17.01 -10.85
C LEU A 188 1.62 15.93 -11.72
N ILE A 189 0.82 15.10 -12.39
CA ILE A 189 1.33 14.03 -13.26
C ILE A 189 2.19 14.61 -14.39
N LYS A 190 1.69 15.64 -15.08
CA LYS A 190 2.44 16.34 -16.14
C LYS A 190 3.74 16.93 -15.61
N LYS A 191 3.66 17.65 -14.49
CA LYS A 191 4.79 18.33 -13.87
C LYS A 191 5.91 17.37 -13.45
N GLU A 192 5.55 16.21 -12.90
CA GLU A 192 6.54 15.21 -12.46
C GLU A 192 7.10 14.37 -13.61
N GLY A 193 6.40 14.32 -14.75
CA GLY A 193 6.85 13.58 -15.93
C GLY A 193 6.91 12.06 -15.68
N PHE A 194 5.90 11.51 -15.01
CA PHE A 194 5.86 10.07 -14.74
C PHE A 194 5.80 9.27 -16.05
N THR A 195 6.69 8.28 -16.18
CA THR A 195 6.67 7.32 -17.30
C THR A 195 5.62 6.23 -17.08
N HIS A 196 5.38 5.87 -15.81
CA HIS A 196 4.32 4.94 -15.44
C HIS A 196 3.59 5.43 -14.19
N ILE A 197 2.29 5.16 -14.14
CA ILE A 197 1.44 5.43 -12.98
C ILE A 197 0.72 4.13 -12.64
N LEU A 198 1.01 3.61 -11.45
CA LEU A 198 0.39 2.40 -10.94
C LEU A 198 -0.66 2.79 -9.91
N ILE A 199 -1.86 2.22 -10.01
CA ILE A 199 -2.94 2.45 -9.05
C ILE A 199 -3.29 1.16 -8.33
N GLU A 200 -3.51 1.27 -7.02
CA GLU A 200 -4.01 0.21 -6.16
C GLU A 200 -3.27 -1.13 -6.34
N LYS A 201 -1.96 -1.06 -6.59
CA LYS A 201 -1.11 -2.24 -6.66
C LYS A 201 -0.72 -2.65 -5.24
N LYS A 202 -0.96 -3.92 -4.91
CA LYS A 202 -0.54 -4.50 -3.65
C LYS A 202 0.98 -4.73 -3.69
N PHE A 203 1.63 -4.43 -2.60
CA PHE A 203 3.05 -4.68 -2.36
C PHE A 203 3.21 -5.49 -1.09
N GLU A 204 4.26 -6.28 -1.06
CA GLU A 204 4.63 -7.07 0.10
C GLU A 204 6.14 -7.10 0.31
N SER A 205 6.52 -7.02 1.58
CA SER A 205 7.89 -7.04 2.05
C SER A 205 8.04 -8.14 3.10
N PHE A 206 8.77 -9.20 2.77
CA PHE A 206 9.03 -10.28 3.73
C PHE A 206 10.06 -9.81 4.77
N LYS A 207 10.98 -8.95 4.35
CA LYS A 207 12.02 -8.38 5.22
C LYS A 207 11.44 -7.48 6.31
N ALA A 208 10.52 -6.57 5.99
CA ALA A 208 9.91 -5.71 7.00
C ALA A 208 8.68 -6.37 7.66
N GLY A 209 8.05 -7.35 7.00
CA GLY A 209 6.76 -7.90 7.41
C GLY A 209 5.68 -6.84 7.22
N LEU A 210 5.63 -6.28 6.01
CA LEU A 210 4.66 -5.27 5.62
C LEU A 210 3.90 -5.76 4.40
N THR A 211 2.63 -5.39 4.33
CA THR A 211 1.82 -5.54 3.12
C THR A 211 0.95 -4.31 2.99
N GLY A 212 0.67 -3.84 1.78
CA GLY A 212 -0.14 -2.65 1.61
C GLY A 212 -0.39 -2.32 0.16
N THR A 213 -1.30 -1.39 -0.05
CA THR A 213 -1.72 -0.94 -1.36
C THR A 213 -1.68 0.59 -1.33
N PRO A 214 -0.53 1.21 -1.69
CA PRO A 214 -0.49 2.65 -1.90
C PRO A 214 -1.54 3.04 -2.94
N ASP A 215 -2.17 4.20 -2.78
CA ASP A 215 -3.21 4.64 -3.71
C ASP A 215 -2.64 4.72 -5.13
N ILE A 216 -1.50 5.39 -5.26
CA ILE A 216 -0.78 5.59 -6.51
C ILE A 216 0.73 5.44 -6.28
N VAL A 217 1.42 4.88 -7.27
CA VAL A 217 2.89 4.91 -7.38
C VAL A 217 3.26 5.50 -8.73
N GLY A 218 3.88 6.68 -8.71
CA GLY A 218 4.47 7.31 -9.89
C GLY A 218 5.90 6.85 -10.10
N ILE A 219 6.24 6.45 -11.33
CA ILE A 219 7.58 5.99 -11.70
C ILE A 219 8.12 6.93 -12.77
N LYS A 220 9.39 7.34 -12.63
CA LYS A 220 10.19 8.02 -13.65
C LYS A 220 11.63 7.51 -13.57
N LYS A 221 12.45 7.73 -14.61
CA LYS A 221 13.75 7.05 -14.85
C LYS A 221 14.56 6.63 -13.60
N SER A 222 14.75 7.54 -12.63
CA SER A 222 15.55 7.28 -11.42
C SER A 222 14.77 7.36 -10.11
N GLU A 223 13.47 7.66 -10.15
CA GLU A 223 12.68 7.93 -8.96
C GLU A 223 11.36 7.18 -8.97
N ILE A 224 10.99 6.68 -7.80
CA ILE A 224 9.71 6.05 -7.57
C ILE A 224 9.07 6.76 -6.38
N ILE A 225 7.85 7.23 -6.59
CA ILE A 225 7.20 8.20 -5.72
C ILE A 225 5.81 7.67 -5.37
N PRO A 226 5.62 7.19 -4.14
CA PRO A 226 4.29 6.90 -3.61
C PRO A 226 3.49 8.20 -3.45
N ILE A 227 2.21 8.15 -3.77
CA ILE A 227 1.26 9.25 -3.63
C ILE A 227 0.03 8.72 -2.89
N ASP A 228 -0.32 9.40 -1.81
CA ASP A 228 -1.45 9.04 -0.94
C ASP A 228 -2.44 10.21 -0.89
N ILE A 229 -3.72 9.88 -1.09
CA ILE A 229 -4.82 10.85 -1.19
C ILE A 229 -5.59 10.82 0.12
N LYS A 230 -5.77 12.00 0.71
CA LYS A 230 -6.52 12.19 1.95
C LYS A 230 -7.72 13.07 1.68
N LEU A 231 -8.90 12.60 2.06
CA LEU A 231 -10.11 13.41 1.93
C LEU A 231 -10.01 14.72 2.75
N GLY A 232 -9.48 14.64 3.97
CA GLY A 232 -9.50 15.76 4.92
C GLY A 232 -8.66 16.99 4.53
N LYS A 233 -8.61 17.96 5.44
CA LYS A 233 -7.76 19.16 5.33
C LYS A 233 -6.40 18.94 5.99
N ILE A 234 -5.37 19.62 5.48
CA ILE A 234 -4.11 19.79 6.22
C ILE A 234 -4.38 20.57 7.51
N SER A 235 -3.68 20.22 8.59
CA SER A 235 -3.81 20.98 9.84
C SER A 235 -2.92 22.21 9.81
N GLU A 236 -3.24 23.24 10.61
CA GLU A 236 -2.37 24.41 10.80
C GLU A 236 -0.98 24.03 11.32
N MET A 237 -0.88 22.94 12.09
CA MET A 237 0.37 22.35 12.56
C MET A 237 1.09 21.48 11.50
N GLY A 238 0.60 21.47 10.26
CA GLY A 238 1.15 20.71 9.15
C GLY A 238 0.53 19.32 8.96
N VAL A 239 1.33 18.38 8.47
CA VAL A 239 0.91 17.00 8.18
C VAL A 239 0.70 16.23 9.49
N LYS A 240 -0.45 15.57 9.62
CA LYS A 240 -0.74 14.70 10.76
C LYS A 240 0.25 13.53 10.82
N GLU A 241 0.74 13.20 12.01
CA GLU A 241 1.74 12.16 12.21
C GLU A 241 1.25 10.77 11.74
N GLU A 242 -0.03 10.46 11.87
CA GLU A 242 -0.62 9.23 11.34
C GLU A 242 -0.56 9.14 9.80
N HIS A 243 -0.75 10.26 9.09
CA HIS A 243 -0.64 10.31 7.63
C HIS A 243 0.82 10.17 7.21
N LEU A 244 1.72 10.81 7.95
CA LEU A 244 3.16 10.71 7.76
C LEU A 244 3.64 9.25 7.93
N LEU A 245 3.21 8.58 9.00
CA LEU A 245 3.54 7.17 9.26
C LEU A 245 3.02 6.25 8.15
N GLN A 246 1.79 6.46 7.69
CA GLN A 246 1.27 5.68 6.56
C GLN A 246 2.14 5.86 5.31
N SER A 247 2.44 7.11 4.94
CA SER A 247 3.25 7.43 3.76
C SER A 247 4.68 6.88 3.85
N ILE A 248 5.28 6.88 5.05
CA ILE A 248 6.58 6.23 5.30
C ILE A 248 6.49 4.72 5.07
N GLY A 249 5.45 4.05 5.59
CA GLY A 249 5.28 2.61 5.43
C GLY A 249 5.07 2.20 3.97
N GLU A 250 4.30 2.97 3.21
CA GLU A 250 4.12 2.79 1.77
C GLU A 250 5.43 3.02 1.01
N SER A 251 6.22 4.02 1.41
CA SER A 251 7.55 4.25 0.86
C SER A 251 8.50 3.08 1.09
N ILE A 252 8.43 2.41 2.25
CA ILE A 252 9.22 1.19 2.52
C ILE A 252 8.78 0.06 1.59
N LEU A 253 7.47 -0.16 1.42
CA LEU A 253 6.94 -1.21 0.53
C LEU A 253 7.41 -1.03 -0.91
N VAL A 254 7.28 0.18 -1.43
CA VAL A 254 7.69 0.53 -2.80
C VAL A 254 9.21 0.43 -2.97
N GLU A 255 9.98 0.94 -2.01
CA GLU A 255 11.45 0.85 -2.03
C GLU A 255 11.92 -0.61 -2.03
N GLU A 256 11.33 -1.45 -1.19
CA GLU A 256 11.71 -2.86 -1.11
C GLU A 256 11.32 -3.65 -2.34
N PHE A 257 10.17 -3.37 -2.96
CA PHE A 257 9.77 -4.04 -4.20
C PHE A 257 10.72 -3.69 -5.35
N PHE A 258 10.91 -2.40 -5.64
CA PHE A 258 11.72 -1.96 -6.77
C PHE A 258 13.23 -1.94 -6.51
N ARG A 259 13.67 -2.24 -5.28
CA ARG A 259 15.09 -2.17 -4.85
C ARG A 259 15.73 -0.81 -5.14
N LYS A 260 14.91 0.26 -5.13
CA LYS A 260 15.31 1.64 -5.40
C LYS A 260 14.86 2.54 -4.26
N LYS A 261 15.76 3.44 -3.84
CA LYS A 261 15.49 4.35 -2.72
C LYS A 261 14.33 5.29 -3.05
N VAL A 262 13.35 5.39 -2.15
CA VAL A 262 12.29 6.41 -2.20
C VAL A 262 12.77 7.63 -1.42
N ASN A 263 13.00 8.75 -2.12
CA ASN A 263 13.50 10.00 -1.52
C ASN A 263 12.38 10.89 -0.96
N PHE A 264 11.21 10.85 -1.58
CA PHE A 264 10.04 11.60 -1.14
C PHE A 264 8.75 10.88 -1.54
N SER A 265 7.67 11.26 -0.89
CA SER A 265 6.29 10.88 -1.22
C SER A 265 5.42 12.12 -1.33
N TYR A 266 4.25 11.98 -1.96
CA TYR A 266 3.24 13.04 -1.99
C TYR A 266 2.04 12.69 -1.12
N LEU A 267 1.54 13.69 -0.40
CA LEU A 267 0.25 13.66 0.27
C LEU A 267 -0.66 14.71 -0.39
N ILE A 268 -1.79 14.27 -0.94
CA ILE A 268 -2.76 15.17 -1.56
C ILE A 268 -3.99 15.27 -0.66
N TYR A 269 -4.28 16.47 -0.16
CA TYR A 269 -5.45 16.75 0.68
C TYR A 269 -6.57 17.31 -0.18
N PHE A 270 -7.63 16.53 -0.37
CA PHE A 270 -8.78 16.85 -1.22
C PHE A 270 -9.46 18.13 -0.75
N THR A 271 -9.98 18.18 0.48
CA THR A 271 -10.78 19.33 0.95
C THR A 271 -9.98 20.64 1.04
N SER A 272 -8.69 20.60 1.40
CA SER A 272 -7.86 21.81 1.46
C SER A 272 -7.13 22.13 0.16
N LYS A 273 -7.34 21.33 -0.90
CA LYS A 273 -6.65 21.44 -2.20
C LYS A 273 -5.12 21.51 -2.06
N SER A 274 -4.57 20.89 -1.01
CA SER A 274 -3.15 21.04 -0.66
C SER A 274 -2.34 19.85 -1.15
N LEU A 275 -1.19 20.12 -1.75
CA LEU A 275 -0.19 19.12 -2.11
C LEU A 275 1.02 19.26 -1.19
N VAL A 276 1.38 18.20 -0.48
CA VAL A 276 2.56 18.19 0.40
C VAL A 276 3.58 17.19 -0.12
N LYS A 277 4.80 17.67 -0.35
CA LYS A 277 5.97 16.84 -0.66
C LYS A 277 6.68 16.46 0.64
N VAL A 278 6.68 15.18 0.99
CA VAL A 278 7.29 14.67 2.22
C VAL A 278 8.64 14.06 1.89
N LYS A 279 9.73 14.61 2.44
CA LYS A 279 11.06 13.98 2.35
C LYS A 279 11.10 12.73 3.24
N ILE A 280 11.49 11.59 2.66
CA ILE A 280 11.58 10.32 3.37
C ILE A 280 13.02 10.10 3.85
N THR A 281 13.20 10.00 5.17
CA THR A 281 14.52 9.78 5.79
C THR A 281 14.63 8.40 6.44
N ASN A 282 15.86 7.95 6.66
CA ASN A 282 16.10 6.68 7.36
C ASN A 282 15.63 6.72 8.82
N GLU A 283 15.66 7.89 9.47
CA GLU A 283 15.16 8.07 10.83
C GLU A 283 13.64 7.87 10.88
N MET A 284 12.91 8.43 9.92
CA MET A 284 11.47 8.25 9.78
C MET A 284 11.11 6.76 9.58
N LYS A 285 11.87 6.06 8.73
CA LYS A 285 11.71 4.60 8.54
C LYS A 285 11.98 3.83 9.84
N LYS A 286 13.03 4.16 10.58
CA LYS A 286 13.33 3.56 11.90
C LYS A 286 12.19 3.80 12.90
N LYS A 287 11.61 5.00 12.93
CA LYS A 287 10.46 5.35 13.77
C LYS A 287 9.21 4.54 13.39
N PHE A 288 8.92 4.40 12.10
CA PHE A 288 7.83 3.54 11.62
C PHE A 288 8.02 2.08 12.06
N LEU A 289 9.21 1.52 11.85
CA LEU A 289 9.55 0.15 12.26
C LEU A 289 9.54 -0.04 13.79
N TYR A 290 9.76 1.01 14.57
CA TYR A 290 9.58 0.99 16.02
C TYR A 290 8.10 0.77 16.41
N TYR A 291 7.17 1.50 15.80
CA TYR A 291 5.73 1.29 16.03
C TYR A 291 5.26 -0.07 15.54
N LYS A 292 5.77 -0.54 14.38
CA LYS A 292 5.50 -1.89 13.87
C LYS A 292 5.91 -2.98 14.86
N ARG A 293 7.10 -2.88 15.46
CA ARG A 293 7.54 -3.77 16.55
C ARG A 293 6.67 -3.64 17.80
N GLY A 294 6.09 -2.46 18.04
CA GLY A 294 5.08 -2.25 19.07
C GLY A 294 3.82 -3.11 18.88
N ILE A 295 3.35 -3.25 17.64
CA ILE A 295 2.24 -4.15 17.30
C ILE A 295 2.62 -5.60 17.60
N GLU A 296 3.81 -6.04 17.20
CA GLU A 296 4.29 -7.41 17.46
C GLU A 296 4.33 -7.72 18.96
N ARG A 297 4.76 -6.76 19.79
CA ARG A 297 4.71 -6.88 21.25
C ARG A 297 3.26 -6.97 21.74
N MET A 298 2.39 -6.08 21.27
CA MET A 298 0.97 -6.07 21.63
C MET A 298 0.30 -7.41 21.35
N CYS A 299 0.57 -8.04 20.20
CA CYS A 299 0.04 -9.36 19.87
C CYS A 299 0.50 -10.47 20.82
N LYS A 300 1.67 -10.34 21.45
CA LYS A 300 2.23 -11.32 22.38
C LYS A 300 1.84 -11.09 23.84
N MET A 301 1.26 -9.93 24.17
CA MET A 301 1.01 -9.54 25.56
C MET A 301 -0.11 -10.34 26.25
N GLY A 302 -1.00 -10.99 25.49
CA GLY A 302 -2.11 -11.77 26.04
C GLY A 302 -3.16 -10.95 26.83
N LYS A 303 -3.10 -9.61 26.78
CA LYS A 303 -4.00 -8.70 27.49
C LYS A 303 -4.41 -7.51 26.63
N ILE A 304 -5.59 -6.95 26.91
CA ILE A 304 -6.11 -5.75 26.24
C ILE A 304 -5.18 -4.56 26.55
N PRO A 305 -4.60 -3.89 25.54
CA PRO A 305 -3.70 -2.77 25.77
C PRO A 305 -4.45 -1.53 26.29
N SER A 306 -3.69 -0.56 26.82
CA SER A 306 -4.25 0.74 27.25
C SER A 306 -4.78 1.55 26.05
N LYS A 307 -5.61 2.56 26.33
CA LYS A 307 -5.94 3.61 25.37
C LYS A 307 -4.65 4.31 24.89
N GLY A 308 -4.74 5.01 23.76
CA GLY A 308 -3.66 5.84 23.23
C GLY A 308 -3.24 6.94 24.21
N LYS A 309 -2.04 7.50 23.99
CA LYS A 309 -1.48 8.57 24.83
C LYS A 309 -1.40 9.91 24.08
N LEU A 310 -2.10 10.04 22.95
CA LEU A 310 -2.09 11.28 22.17
C LEU A 310 -2.75 12.43 22.97
N PRO A 311 -2.22 13.66 22.88
CA PRO A 311 -2.89 14.84 23.42
C PRO A 311 -4.29 14.96 22.82
N ASN A 312 -5.30 15.27 23.66
CA ASN A 312 -6.71 15.35 23.24
C ASN A 312 -7.21 14.08 22.54
N LEU A 313 -6.78 12.90 23.01
CA LEU A 313 -7.16 11.60 22.43
C LEU A 313 -8.66 11.48 22.16
N GLU A 314 -9.48 11.98 23.08
CA GLU A 314 -10.93 11.86 22.97
C GLU A 314 -11.44 12.54 21.69
N LYS A 315 -11.11 13.83 21.51
CA LYS A 315 -11.50 14.62 20.33
C LYS A 315 -10.84 14.11 19.05
N ARG A 316 -9.57 13.69 19.11
CA ARG A 316 -8.79 13.29 17.93
C ARG A 316 -9.10 11.89 17.43
N VAL A 317 -9.40 10.97 18.33
CA VAL A 317 -9.49 9.54 18.03
C VAL A 317 -10.80 8.95 18.53
N CYS A 318 -11.16 9.14 19.80
CA CYS A 318 -12.29 8.40 20.39
C CYS A 318 -13.65 8.76 19.81
N LEU A 319 -13.94 10.05 19.57
CA LEU A 319 -15.26 10.48 19.07
C LEU A 319 -15.63 9.83 17.73
N GLY A 320 -14.66 9.66 16.83
CA GLY A 320 -14.83 8.98 15.53
C GLY A 320 -14.38 7.53 15.51
N CYS A 321 -14.15 6.90 16.67
CA CYS A 321 -13.64 5.55 16.75
C CYS A 321 -14.77 4.53 16.58
N HIS A 322 -14.79 3.80 15.46
CA HIS A 322 -15.82 2.80 15.16
C HIS A 322 -15.86 1.59 16.12
N VAL A 323 -14.85 1.40 16.98
CA VAL A 323 -14.84 0.39 18.07
C VAL A 323 -15.11 1.01 19.46
N ARG A 324 -15.56 2.26 19.51
CA ARG A 324 -15.84 2.98 20.77
C ARG A 324 -16.82 2.23 21.68
N PRO A 325 -17.95 1.67 21.20
CA PRO A 325 -18.88 0.96 22.09
C PRO A 325 -18.21 -0.20 22.83
N SER A 326 -17.41 -1.01 22.14
CA SER A 326 -16.64 -2.10 22.78
C SER A 326 -15.61 -1.58 23.78
N CYS A 327 -14.97 -0.45 23.48
CA CYS A 327 -14.02 0.19 24.39
C CYS A 327 -14.71 0.70 25.67
N GLU A 328 -15.91 1.30 25.56
CA GLU A 328 -16.69 1.78 26.70
C GLU A 328 -17.19 0.64 27.58
N ASN A 329 -17.64 -0.47 26.98
CA ASN A 329 -18.03 -1.67 27.73
C ASN A 329 -16.88 -2.21 28.58
N ILE A 330 -15.66 -2.27 28.03
CA ILE A 330 -14.46 -2.69 28.78
C ILE A 330 -14.22 -1.78 29.98
N GLU A 331 -14.40 -0.47 29.81
CA GLU A 331 -14.17 0.50 30.88
C GLU A 331 -15.28 0.45 31.94
N MET A 332 -16.50 0.09 31.56
CA MET A 332 -17.60 -0.13 32.49
C MET A 332 -17.35 -1.36 33.37
N VAL A 333 -16.94 -2.49 32.78
CA VAL A 333 -16.61 -3.72 33.54
C VAL A 333 -15.49 -3.47 34.53
N LYS A 334 -14.43 -2.75 34.12
CA LYS A 334 -13.30 -2.38 34.99
C LYS A 334 -13.63 -1.45 36.16
N ARG A 335 -14.83 -0.86 36.19
CA ARG A 335 -15.30 -0.04 37.31
C ARG A 335 -16.12 -0.85 38.32
N ILE A 336 -16.55 -2.05 37.94
CA ILE A 336 -17.34 -2.96 38.76
C ILE A 336 -16.42 -3.94 39.51
N GLU A 337 -15.33 -4.35 38.87
CA GLU A 337 -14.16 -5.00 39.51
C GLU A 337 -13.33 -3.99 40.31
#